data_AF-A0A448IE49-F1
#
_entry.id   AF-A0A448IE49-F1
#
_cell.length_a   1.000
_cell.length_b   1.000
_cell.length_c   1.000
_cell.angle_alpha   90.00
_cell.angle_beta   90.00
_cell.angle_gamma   90.00
#
_symmetry.space_group_name_H-M   'P 1'
#
loop_
_entity.id
_entity.type
_entity.pdbx_description
1 polymer ?
#
loop_
_entity_poly.entity_id
_entity_poly.type
_entity_poly.pdbx_seq_one_letter_code
_entity_poly.pdbx_strand_id
1 'polypeptide(L)'
;MTLTSGRLAPFAPAALAVFRIIVGLMFVQHGTAKLIGWPTSSAAAAVGSWPSWYAGVIEVVTGLLVAAGLFTVPAAILASGTMAVAYFWRHFPDGFWPINNGGEGAVLYCFAMLYIAFAGPGAWAAQRIVNRSSEAQTSGSPTPR
;
A
#
# COMPACT_ATOMS: atom_id res chain seq x y z
N MET A 1 11.64 -32.50 10.72
CA MET A 1 11.44 -31.59 9.56
C MET A 1 11.06 -30.22 10.11
N THR A 2 12.04 -29.43 10.60
CA THR A 2 11.79 -28.14 11.29
C THR A 2 13.03 -27.25 11.32
N LEU A 3 13.93 -27.34 10.33
CA LEU A 3 15.20 -26.59 10.34
C LEU A 3 15.16 -25.27 9.54
N THR A 4 14.13 -25.07 8.70
CA THR A 4 14.04 -23.87 7.84
C THR A 4 13.48 -22.64 8.59
N SER A 5 12.56 -22.83 9.54
CA SER A 5 11.92 -21.71 10.25
C SER A 5 12.89 -20.90 11.13
N GLY A 6 13.90 -21.54 11.73
CA GLY A 6 14.81 -20.87 12.68
C GLY A 6 15.77 -19.87 12.04
N ARG A 7 16.18 -20.08 10.78
CA ARG A 7 17.16 -19.22 10.11
C ARG A 7 16.56 -17.93 9.54
N LEU A 8 15.28 -17.96 9.16
CA LEU A 8 14.61 -16.83 8.50
C LEU A 8 13.72 -16.02 9.45
N ALA A 9 13.29 -16.58 10.57
CA ALA A 9 12.42 -15.91 11.54
C ALA A 9 12.96 -14.53 12.00
N PRO A 10 14.26 -14.34 12.28
CA PRO A 10 14.79 -13.04 12.68
C PRO A 10 14.63 -11.96 11.60
N PHE A 11 14.58 -12.35 10.32
CA PHE A 11 14.50 -11.43 9.18
C PHE A 11 13.07 -11.10 8.76
N ALA A 12 12.06 -11.78 9.32
CA ALA A 12 10.65 -11.57 8.94
C ALA A 12 10.19 -10.10 9.01
N PRO A 13 10.54 -9.30 10.05
CA PRO A 13 10.15 -7.88 10.10
C PRO A 13 10.79 -7.03 8.99
N ALA A 14 12.03 -7.35 8.60
CA ALA A 14 12.73 -6.68 7.51
C ALA A 14 12.17 -7.11 6.14
N ALA A 15 11.88 -8.39 5.96
CA ALA A 15 11.23 -8.91 4.76
C ALA A 15 9.85 -8.27 4.54
N LEU A 16 9.04 -8.15 5.59
CA LEU A 16 7.76 -7.43 5.54
C LEU A 16 7.96 -5.95 5.17
N ALA A 17 8.99 -5.29 5.70
CA ALA A 17 9.27 -3.89 5.38
C ALA A 17 9.68 -3.71 3.91
N VAL A 18 10.55 -4.57 3.38
CA VAL A 18 10.91 -4.56 1.95
C VAL A 18 9.68 -4.81 1.09
N PHE A 19 8.88 -5.83 1.41
CA PHE A 19 7.64 -6.13 0.71
C PHE A 19 6.69 -4.92 0.69
N ARG A 20 6.44 -4.33 1.86
CA ARG A 20 5.62 -3.13 2.03
C ARG A 20 6.12 -1.96 1.19
N ILE A 21 7.43 -1.69 1.20
CA ILE A 21 8.05 -0.59 0.43
C ILE A 21 7.87 -0.83 -1.07
N ILE A 22 8.23 -2.02 -1.56
CA ILE A 22 8.16 -2.33 -2.99
C ILE A 22 6.71 -2.31 -3.48
N VAL A 23 5.79 -2.95 -2.77
CA VAL A 23 4.35 -2.95 -3.11
C VAL A 23 3.80 -1.53 -3.13
N GLY A 24 4.12 -0.71 -2.13
CA GLY A 24 3.69 0.69 -2.08
C GLY A 24 4.24 1.52 -3.24
N LEU A 25 5.53 1.39 -3.56
CA LEU A 25 6.15 2.11 -4.68
C LEU A 25 5.61 1.70 -6.05
N MET A 26 5.35 0.40 -6.27
CA MET A 26 4.73 -0.04 -7.51
C MET A 26 3.25 0.41 -7.59
N PHE A 27 2.55 0.52 -6.46
CA PHE A 27 1.22 1.12 -6.42
C PHE A 27 1.24 2.60 -6.79
N VAL A 28 2.24 3.35 -6.31
CA VAL A 28 2.47 4.75 -6.73
C VAL A 28 2.68 4.82 -8.24
N GLN A 29 3.41 3.87 -8.84
CA GLN A 29 3.62 3.82 -10.29
C GLN A 29 2.31 3.70 -11.07
N HIS A 30 1.35 2.91 -10.59
CA HIS A 30 0.01 2.85 -11.19
C HIS A 30 -0.70 4.20 -11.12
N GLY A 31 -0.55 4.91 -9.99
CA GLY A 31 -1.17 6.21 -9.80
C GLY A 31 -0.55 7.30 -10.65
N THR A 32 0.79 7.35 -10.73
CA THR A 32 1.49 8.32 -11.58
C THR A 32 1.23 8.07 -13.06
N ALA A 33 1.09 6.81 -13.48
CA ALA A 33 0.71 6.48 -14.85
C ALA A 33 -0.67 7.07 -15.19
N LYS A 34 -1.62 7.02 -14.25
CA LYS A 34 -2.95 7.62 -14.42
C LYS A 34 -2.93 9.15 -14.36
N LEU A 35 -2.18 9.75 -13.45
CA LEU A 35 -2.24 11.19 -13.18
C LEU A 35 -1.35 12.03 -14.09
N ILE A 36 -0.19 11.52 -14.49
CA ILE A 36 0.83 12.27 -15.22
C ILE A 36 1.41 11.47 -16.40
N GLY A 37 0.91 10.26 -16.67
CA GLY A 37 1.35 9.42 -17.78
C GLY A 37 2.63 8.62 -17.53
N TRP A 38 3.42 8.94 -16.49
CA TRP A 38 4.73 8.34 -16.21
C TRP A 38 4.67 7.21 -15.17
N PRO A 39 5.47 6.12 -15.27
CA PRO A 39 6.55 5.85 -16.24
C PRO A 39 6.09 5.19 -17.52
N THR A 40 4.79 5.03 -17.70
CA THR A 40 4.23 4.57 -18.97
C THR A 40 4.32 5.67 -20.03
N SER A 41 3.74 5.44 -21.20
CA SER A 41 3.54 6.48 -22.21
C SER A 41 2.04 6.71 -22.50
N SER A 42 1.18 6.32 -21.56
CA SER A 42 -0.26 6.56 -21.67
C SER A 42 -0.60 8.02 -21.41
N ALA A 43 -1.66 8.52 -22.06
CA ALA A 43 -2.18 9.84 -21.76
C ALA A 43 -2.65 9.92 -20.30
N ALA A 44 -2.27 11.00 -19.62
CA ALA A 44 -2.77 11.31 -18.29
C ALA A 44 -4.29 11.50 -18.32
N ALA A 45 -4.96 11.02 -17.27
CA ALA A 45 -6.38 11.28 -17.06
C ALA A 45 -6.62 12.77 -16.87
N ALA A 46 -7.68 13.30 -17.49
CA ALA A 46 -8.11 14.67 -17.25
C ALA A 46 -8.41 14.87 -15.75
N VAL A 47 -8.05 16.02 -15.20
CA VAL A 47 -8.25 16.32 -13.77
C VAL A 47 -9.72 16.20 -13.41
N GLY A 48 -10.03 15.43 -12.37
CA GLY A 48 -11.39 15.16 -11.91
C GLY A 48 -12.18 14.15 -12.76
N SER A 49 -11.56 13.53 -13.77
CA SER A 49 -12.24 12.52 -14.59
C SER A 49 -12.48 11.22 -13.83
N TRP A 50 -13.71 10.71 -13.93
CA TRP A 50 -14.09 9.43 -13.36
C TRP A 50 -13.83 8.28 -14.35
N PRO A 51 -13.31 7.12 -13.90
CA PRO A 51 -12.79 6.81 -12.56
C PRO A 51 -11.27 7.09 -12.41
N SER A 52 -10.57 7.27 -13.53
CA SER A 52 -9.11 7.16 -13.60
C SER A 52 -8.36 8.18 -12.74
N TRP A 53 -8.85 9.43 -12.66
CA TRP A 53 -8.16 10.45 -11.89
C TRP A 53 -8.25 10.16 -10.38
N TYR A 54 -9.43 9.81 -9.89
CA TYR A 54 -9.62 9.46 -8.47
C TYR A 54 -8.85 8.20 -8.06
N ALA A 55 -8.88 7.16 -8.91
CA ALA A 55 -8.06 5.97 -8.70
C ALA A 55 -6.57 6.32 -8.61
N GLY A 56 -6.09 7.19 -9.52
CA GLY A 56 -4.70 7.64 -9.50
C GLY A 56 -4.30 8.38 -8.23
N VAL A 57 -5.15 9.28 -7.73
CA VAL A 57 -4.91 9.99 -6.46
C VAL A 57 -4.85 9.01 -5.29
N ILE A 58 -5.80 8.08 -5.20
CA ILE A 58 -5.83 7.07 -4.13
C ILE A 58 -4.57 6.21 -4.19
N GLU A 59 -4.17 5.74 -5.38
CA GLU A 59 -3.00 4.91 -5.58
C GLU A 59 -1.69 5.59 -5.16
N VAL A 60 -1.49 6.86 -5.54
CA VAL A 60 -0.32 7.63 -5.11
C VAL A 60 -0.32 7.84 -3.60
N VAL A 61 -1.42 8.33 -3.03
CA VAL A 61 -1.47 8.69 -1.61
C VAL A 61 -1.32 7.46 -0.72
N THR A 62 -2.11 6.41 -0.98
CA THR A 62 -2.04 5.18 -0.19
C THR A 62 -0.74 4.43 -0.42
N GLY A 63 -0.22 4.40 -1.65
CA GLY A 63 1.06 3.79 -1.96
C GLY A 63 2.22 4.44 -1.21
N LEU A 64 2.27 5.77 -1.14
CA LEU A 64 3.28 6.51 -0.38
C LEU A 64 3.14 6.28 1.14
N LEU A 65 1.92 6.33 1.68
CA LEU A 65 1.66 6.07 3.10
C LEU A 65 2.09 4.65 3.50
N VAL A 66 1.69 3.66 2.69
CA VAL A 66 2.09 2.26 2.88
C VAL A 66 3.61 2.12 2.77
N ALA A 67 4.26 2.70 1.75
CA ALA A 67 5.72 2.63 1.56
C ALA A 67 6.52 3.35 2.66
N ALA A 68 5.97 4.40 3.27
CA ALA A 68 6.57 5.06 4.43
C ALA A 68 6.31 4.31 5.75
N GLY A 69 5.31 3.44 5.78
CA GLY A 69 4.85 2.78 7.00
C GLY A 69 4.11 3.74 7.93
N LEU A 70 3.44 4.74 7.37
CA LEU A 70 2.64 5.74 8.09
C LEU A 70 1.15 5.47 7.82
N PHE A 71 0.31 5.42 8.87
CA PHE A 71 -1.11 5.05 8.72
C PHE A 71 -1.30 3.75 7.90
N THR A 72 -0.38 2.78 8.08
CA THR A 72 -0.26 1.61 7.18
C THR A 72 -1.56 0.84 7.05
N VAL A 73 -2.24 0.57 8.17
CA VAL A 73 -3.47 -0.23 8.19
C VAL A 73 -4.61 0.45 7.41
N PRO A 74 -5.05 1.68 7.72
CA PRO A 74 -6.13 2.31 6.97
C PRO A 74 -5.76 2.59 5.51
N ALA A 75 -4.51 2.95 5.21
CA ALA A 75 -4.05 3.15 3.83
C ALA A 75 -4.10 1.85 3.02
N ALA A 76 -3.67 0.73 3.61
CA ALA A 76 -3.67 -0.57 2.95
C ALA A 76 -5.09 -1.13 2.76
N ILE A 77 -6.02 -0.92 3.70
CA ILE A 77 -7.44 -1.29 3.53
C ILE A 77 -8.05 -0.52 2.37
N LEU A 78 -7.81 0.80 2.29
CA LEU A 78 -8.32 1.63 1.20
C LEU A 78 -7.74 1.20 -0.16
N ALA A 79 -6.43 0.98 -0.23
CA ALA A 79 -5.76 0.48 -1.44
C ALA A 79 -6.31 -0.88 -1.88
N SER A 80 -6.51 -1.80 -0.93
CA SER A 80 -7.09 -3.12 -1.17
C SER A 80 -8.50 -3.02 -1.76
N GLY A 81 -9.37 -2.22 -1.13
CA GLY A 81 -10.73 -1.99 -1.62
C GLY A 81 -10.77 -1.36 -3.01
N THR A 82 -9.86 -0.42 -3.29
CA THR A 82 -9.74 0.21 -4.61
C THR A 82 -9.44 -0.81 -5.70
N MET A 83 -8.56 -1.78 -5.42
CA MET A 83 -8.22 -2.85 -6.34
C MET A 83 -9.30 -3.91 -6.48
N ALA A 84 -10.05 -4.20 -5.40
CA ALA A 84 -11.23 -5.04 -5.48
C ALA A 84 -12.28 -4.43 -6.43
N VAL A 85 -12.58 -3.13 -6.28
CA VAL A 85 -13.48 -2.40 -7.19
C VAL A 85 -12.94 -2.41 -8.62
N ALA A 86 -11.64 -2.16 -8.81
CA ALA A 86 -11.02 -2.21 -10.14
C ALA A 86 -11.20 -3.58 -10.79
N TYR A 87 -11.00 -4.67 -10.06
CA TYR A 87 -11.21 -6.02 -10.59
C TYR A 87 -12.66 -6.26 -11.01
N PHE A 88 -13.62 -6.09 -10.08
CA PHE A 88 -15.02 -6.41 -10.36
C PHE A 88 -15.66 -5.48 -11.39
N TRP A 89 -15.21 -4.23 -11.49
CA TRP A 89 -15.81 -3.27 -12.40
C TRP A 89 -15.11 -3.20 -13.76
N ARG A 90 -13.79 -3.31 -13.83
CA ARG A 90 -13.03 -3.11 -15.07
C ARG A 90 -12.54 -4.40 -15.70
N HIS A 91 -12.26 -5.44 -14.92
CA HIS A 91 -11.63 -6.66 -15.43
C HIS A 91 -12.60 -7.85 -15.49
N PHE A 92 -13.46 -8.01 -14.49
CA PHE A 92 -14.42 -9.11 -14.43
C PHE A 92 -15.41 -9.15 -15.62
N PRO A 93 -15.89 -8.01 -16.18
CA PRO A 93 -16.74 -8.02 -17.37
C PRO A 93 -16.06 -8.64 -18.60
N ASP A 94 -14.73 -8.56 -18.70
CA ASP A 94 -13.94 -9.09 -19.82
C ASP A 94 -13.58 -10.58 -19.64
N GLY A 95 -13.98 -11.19 -18.52
CA GLY A 95 -13.82 -12.62 -18.24
C GLY A 95 -13.56 -12.91 -16.78
N PHE A 96 -13.76 -14.17 -16.36
CA PHE A 96 -13.56 -14.58 -14.97
C PHE A 96 -12.08 -14.70 -14.57
N TRP A 97 -11.20 -15.10 -15.50
CA TRP A 97 -9.81 -15.43 -15.19
C TRP A 97 -8.91 -14.19 -15.26
N PRO A 98 -8.23 -13.79 -14.16
CA PRO A 98 -7.39 -12.59 -14.12
C PRO A 98 -6.29 -12.54 -15.20
N ILE A 99 -5.74 -13.71 -15.52
CA ILE A 99 -4.72 -13.87 -16.56
C ILE A 99 -5.25 -13.57 -17.98
N ASN A 100 -6.55 -13.74 -18.21
CA ASN A 100 -7.18 -13.51 -19.51
C ASN A 100 -7.75 -12.08 -19.65
N ASN A 101 -8.15 -11.44 -18.55
CA ASN A 101 -8.81 -10.13 -18.54
C ASN A 101 -7.88 -8.97 -18.11
N GLY A 102 -6.59 -9.23 -17.93
CA GLY A 102 -5.60 -8.25 -17.48
C GLY A 102 -5.74 -7.81 -16.02
N GLY A 103 -6.59 -8.47 -15.24
CA GLY A 103 -6.91 -8.14 -13.84
C GLY A 103 -5.97 -8.77 -12.82
N GLU A 104 -4.94 -9.51 -13.25
CA GLU A 104 -3.97 -10.15 -12.35
C GLU A 104 -3.33 -9.15 -11.38
N GLY A 105 -2.93 -7.97 -11.88
CA GLY A 105 -2.39 -6.90 -11.05
C GLY A 105 -3.40 -6.43 -9.99
N ALA A 106 -4.66 -6.21 -10.37
CA ALA A 106 -5.70 -5.79 -9.44
C ALA A 106 -5.89 -6.83 -8.31
N VAL A 107 -5.94 -8.12 -8.64
CA VAL A 107 -6.07 -9.18 -7.64
C VAL A 107 -4.84 -9.24 -6.73
N LEU A 108 -3.63 -9.20 -7.29
CA LEU A 108 -2.39 -9.27 -6.51
C LEU A 108 -2.23 -8.08 -5.56
N TYR A 109 -2.48 -6.84 -6.03
CA TYR A 109 -2.43 -5.67 -5.14
C TYR A 109 -3.53 -5.69 -4.09
N CYS A 110 -4.73 -6.17 -4.43
CA CYS A 110 -5.82 -6.33 -3.47
C CYS A 110 -5.38 -7.16 -2.26
N PHE A 111 -4.82 -8.36 -2.51
CA PHE A 111 -4.40 -9.27 -1.45
C PHE A 111 -3.06 -8.89 -0.81
N ALA A 112 -2.12 -8.29 -1.56
CA ALA A 112 -0.87 -7.79 -1.00
C ALA A 112 -1.13 -6.67 0.02
N MET A 113 -1.99 -5.71 -0.32
CA MET A 113 -2.38 -4.63 0.58
C MET A 113 -3.20 -5.17 1.76
N LEU A 114 -4.10 -6.13 1.53
CA LEU A 114 -4.83 -6.79 2.61
C LEU A 114 -3.88 -7.49 3.59
N TYR A 115 -2.88 -8.21 3.09
CA TYR A 115 -1.84 -8.82 3.91
C TYR A 115 -1.07 -7.79 4.73
N ILE A 116 -0.65 -6.67 4.12
CA ILE A 116 0.03 -5.57 4.82
C ILE A 116 -0.87 -4.98 5.92
N ALA A 117 -2.18 -4.86 5.68
CA ALA A 117 -3.13 -4.38 6.69
C ALA A 117 -3.16 -5.29 7.93
N PHE A 118 -3.14 -6.60 7.75
CA PHE A 118 -3.14 -7.57 8.85
C PHE A 118 -1.77 -7.77 9.50
N ALA A 119 -0.69 -7.77 8.71
CA ALA A 119 0.68 -7.90 9.20
C ALA A 119 1.16 -6.63 9.93
N GLY A 120 0.54 -5.49 9.64
CA GLY A 120 0.85 -4.21 10.24
C GLY A 120 2.10 -3.53 9.63
N PRO A 121 2.59 -2.44 10.25
CA PRO A 121 3.62 -1.57 9.67
C PRO A 121 5.00 -2.23 9.52
N GLY A 122 5.30 -3.30 10.26
CA GLY A 122 6.60 -3.99 10.19
C GLY A 122 7.79 -3.17 10.71
N ALA A 123 8.99 -3.51 10.23
CA ALA A 123 10.20 -2.72 10.47
C ALA A 123 10.23 -1.43 9.62
N TRP A 124 11.10 -0.49 10.00
CA TRP A 124 11.35 0.78 9.29
C TRP A 124 10.12 1.64 9.01
N ALA A 125 9.06 1.48 9.82
CA ALA A 125 7.86 2.28 9.69
C ALA A 125 8.03 3.64 10.36
N ALA A 126 7.81 4.72 9.60
CA ALA A 126 7.93 6.09 10.10
C ALA A 126 6.98 6.38 11.30
N GLN A 127 5.85 5.67 11.40
CA GLN A 127 4.93 5.75 12.54
C GLN A 127 5.64 5.56 13.89
N ARG A 128 6.69 4.75 13.97
CA ARG A 128 7.45 4.52 15.21
C ARG A 128 8.17 5.78 15.70
N ILE A 129 8.58 6.66 14.78
CA ILE A 129 9.23 7.93 15.11
C ILE A 129 8.17 8.90 15.67
N VAL A 130 7.00 8.97 15.03
CA VAL A 130 5.88 9.82 15.46
C VAL A 130 5.44 9.47 16.89
N ASN A 131 5.24 8.17 17.17
CA ASN A 131 4.78 7.74 18.50
C ASN A 131 5.80 8.04 19.61
N ARG A 132 7.12 7.92 19.32
CA ARG A 132 8.18 8.23 20.28
C ARG A 132 8.20 9.72 20.68
N SER A 133 7.95 10.61 19.72
CA SER A 133 7.89 12.05 19.99
C SER A 133 6.73 12.42 20.91
N SER A 134 5.58 11.74 20.77
CA SER A 134 4.42 11.93 21.64
C SER A 134 4.66 11.47 23.07
N GLU A 135 5.33 10.32 23.26
CA GLU A 135 5.69 9.79 24.59
C GLU A 135 6.72 10.68 25.31
N ALA A 136 7.73 11.19 24.59
CA ALA A 136 8.72 12.10 25.15
C ALA A 136 8.09 13.41 25.66
N GLN A 137 7.12 13.97 24.92
CA GLN A 137 6.39 15.18 25.35
C GLN A 137 5.51 14.95 26.59
N THR A 138 4.92 13.78 26.75
CA THR A 138 4.09 13.47 27.94
C THR A 138 4.93 13.26 29.19
N SER A 139 6.14 12.72 29.06
CA SER A 139 7.05 12.50 30.19
C SER A 139 7.74 13.77 30.72
N GLY A 140 7.80 14.83 29.91
CA GLY A 140 8.47 16.09 30.24
C GLY A 140 7.58 17.19 30.84
N SER A 141 6.27 16.97 30.98
CA SER A 141 5.36 17.98 31.55
C SER A 141 5.55 18.08 33.08
N PRO A 142 5.84 19.27 33.65
CA PRO A 142 5.95 19.44 35.10
C PRO A 142 4.63 19.12 35.79
N THR A 143 4.68 18.37 36.90
CA THR A 143 3.52 18.16 37.78
C THR A 143 3.04 19.51 38.33
N PRO A 144 1.75 19.85 38.18
CA PRO A 144 1.21 21.05 38.83
C PRO A 144 1.36 20.89 40.35
N ARG A 145 1.97 21.87 41.01
CA ARG A 145 1.95 22.00 42.47
C ARG A 145 0.79 22.89 42.90
#